data_AF-A0A452XDE9-F1
#
_entry.id   AF-A0A452XDE9-F1
#
_cell.length_a   1.000
_cell.length_b   1.000
_cell.length_c   1.000
_cell.angle_alpha   90.00
_cell.angle_beta   90.00
_cell.angle_gamma   90.00
#
_symmetry.space_group_name_H-M   'P 1'
#
loop_
_entity.id
_entity.type
_entity.pdbx_description
1 polymer ?
#
loop_
_entity_poly.entity_id
_entity_poly.type
_entity_poly.pdbx_seq_one_letter_code
_entity_poly.pdbx_strand_id
1 'polypeptide(L)'
;AAPAARRSARARERAFDAQGRGPYSGVSDGRILRWNGPKLGWTTYAYGPGYDSETCTTSRFGTEADIESRCGRPLGLRFNQKTGDLYVADAYKGLMRVPPGGGKATVLVDQIDGMPLRFTNGVDVDQVTGQVYFTHSSMNYDRSEHEMVTKTGDAMGRLMMYDPRTSDATVLQPRMTYPNGVALSADRTHLVVASTGPCKLLRHWIKGVDTGKSEPFADLPGYPDNV
;
A
#
# COMPACT_ATOMS: atom_id res chain seq x y z
N ALA A 1 -34.89 -2.85 -0.63
CA ALA A 1 -33.88 -2.73 0.44
C ALA A 1 -32.50 -2.98 -0.16
N ALA A 2 -31.73 -1.93 -0.46
CA ALA A 2 -30.37 -2.08 -0.97
C ALA A 2 -29.43 -2.42 0.20
N PRO A 3 -28.56 -3.44 0.09
CA PRO A 3 -27.77 -3.88 1.23
C PRO A 3 -26.68 -2.86 1.56
N ALA A 4 -26.34 -2.80 2.84
CA ALA A 4 -25.46 -1.84 3.53
C ALA A 4 -24.03 -1.67 2.97
N ALA A 5 -23.67 -2.31 1.86
CA ALA A 5 -22.36 -2.24 1.23
C ALA A 5 -22.05 -0.88 0.57
N ARG A 6 -23.01 0.05 0.48
CA ARG A 6 -22.82 1.37 -0.15
C ARG A 6 -22.25 2.46 0.76
N ARG A 7 -22.00 2.22 2.06
CA ARG A 7 -21.71 3.32 3.01
C ARG A 7 -20.33 3.38 3.69
N SER A 8 -19.36 2.46 3.46
CA SER A 8 -18.01 2.65 4.05
C SER A 8 -16.80 2.28 3.18
N ALA A 9 -16.97 1.85 1.92
CA ALA A 9 -15.81 1.50 1.09
C ALA A 9 -15.28 2.73 0.32
N ARG A 10 -14.50 3.60 0.97
CA ARG A 10 -13.56 4.46 0.21
C ARG A 10 -12.41 3.55 -0.27
N ALA A 11 -12.62 2.92 -1.42
CA ALA A 11 -11.59 2.28 -2.23
C ALA A 11 -10.59 3.34 -2.69
N ARG A 12 -9.40 3.37 -2.09
CA ARG A 12 -8.36 4.38 -2.38
C ARG A 12 -7.47 3.99 -3.56
N GLU A 13 -7.23 2.70 -3.77
CA GLU A 13 -6.39 2.20 -4.85
C GLU A 13 -7.07 1.09 -5.66
N ARG A 14 -6.73 1.02 -6.95
CA ARG A 14 -7.27 0.05 -7.91
C ARG A 14 -6.14 -0.62 -8.67
N ALA A 15 -6.16 -1.95 -8.69
CA ALA A 15 -5.25 -2.73 -9.51
C ALA A 15 -6.01 -3.53 -10.57
N PHE A 16 -5.28 -3.92 -11.62
CA PHE A 16 -5.73 -4.85 -12.67
C PHE A 16 -4.65 -5.91 -12.86
N ASP A 17 -5.07 -7.15 -13.08
CA ASP A 17 -4.14 -8.24 -13.38
C ASP A 17 -3.76 -8.27 -14.87
N ALA A 18 -2.84 -9.16 -15.24
CA ALA A 18 -2.31 -9.28 -16.59
C ALA A 18 -3.36 -9.66 -17.64
N GLN A 19 -4.50 -10.22 -17.19
CA GLN A 19 -5.62 -10.57 -18.06
C GLN A 19 -6.65 -9.43 -18.16
N GLY A 20 -6.35 -8.25 -17.59
CA GLY A 20 -7.25 -7.10 -17.55
C GLY A 20 -8.45 -7.29 -16.62
N ARG A 21 -8.44 -8.30 -15.75
CA ARG A 21 -9.54 -8.54 -14.81
C ARG A 21 -9.43 -7.56 -13.65
N GLY A 22 -10.58 -7.31 -13.01
CA GLY A 22 -10.72 -6.33 -11.95
C GLY A 22 -11.80 -5.28 -12.26
N PRO A 23 -11.73 -4.09 -11.65
CA PRO A 23 -10.69 -3.66 -10.70
C PRO A 23 -10.65 -4.49 -9.42
N TYR A 24 -9.46 -4.55 -8.81
CA TYR A 24 -9.22 -5.03 -7.45
C TYR A 24 -9.08 -3.83 -6.50
N SER A 25 -9.61 -3.91 -5.28
CA SER A 25 -9.48 -2.82 -4.32
C SER A 25 -9.53 -3.27 -2.87
N GLY A 26 -8.73 -2.62 -2.02
CA GLY A 26 -8.74 -2.80 -0.57
C GLY A 26 -9.92 -2.07 0.09
N VAL A 27 -10.52 -2.70 1.10
CA VAL A 27 -11.63 -2.12 1.90
C VAL A 27 -11.27 -2.05 3.38
N SER A 28 -12.06 -1.29 4.16
CA SER A 28 -11.77 -1.00 5.57
C SER A 28 -11.88 -2.19 6.51
N ASP A 29 -12.47 -3.30 6.05
CA ASP A 29 -12.50 -4.55 6.82
C ASP A 29 -11.27 -5.46 6.60
N GLY A 30 -10.26 -4.98 5.88
CA GLY A 30 -9.00 -5.71 5.65
C GLY A 30 -9.01 -6.64 4.44
N ARG A 31 -10.15 -6.78 3.75
CA ARG A 31 -10.21 -7.57 2.51
C ARG A 31 -9.71 -6.80 1.31
N ILE A 32 -9.32 -7.57 0.30
CA ILE A 32 -9.17 -7.13 -1.08
C ILE A 32 -10.33 -7.72 -1.87
N LEU A 33 -11.13 -6.87 -2.49
CA LEU A 33 -12.26 -7.26 -3.31
C LEU A 33 -11.88 -7.20 -4.79
N ARG A 34 -12.54 -8.03 -5.60
CA ARG A 34 -12.47 -8.00 -7.06
C ARG A 34 -13.86 -7.75 -7.62
N TRP A 35 -13.95 -6.84 -8.60
CA TRP A 35 -15.16 -6.66 -9.40
C TRP A 35 -15.23 -7.73 -10.50
N ASN A 36 -16.36 -8.45 -10.57
CA ASN A 36 -16.59 -9.53 -11.54
C ASN A 36 -17.73 -9.21 -12.52
N GLY A 37 -17.94 -7.92 -12.80
CA GLY A 37 -18.99 -7.46 -13.71
C GLY A 37 -20.36 -7.30 -13.04
N PRO A 38 -21.34 -6.76 -13.78
CA PRO A 38 -22.62 -6.33 -13.21
C PRO A 38 -23.48 -7.47 -12.65
N LYS A 39 -23.31 -8.70 -13.13
CA LYS A 39 -24.08 -9.86 -12.66
C LYS A 39 -23.56 -10.41 -11.33
N LEU A 40 -22.23 -10.47 -11.15
CA LEU A 40 -21.60 -11.07 -9.97
C LEU A 40 -21.21 -10.04 -8.91
N GLY A 41 -20.98 -8.79 -9.32
CA GLY A 41 -20.60 -7.72 -8.41
C GLY A 41 -19.20 -7.88 -7.82
N TRP A 42 -19.01 -7.31 -6.63
CA TRP A 42 -17.77 -7.42 -5.85
C TRP A 42 -17.74 -8.73 -5.06
N THR A 43 -16.66 -9.49 -5.17
CA THR A 43 -16.40 -10.67 -4.33
C THR A 43 -15.07 -10.51 -3.60
N THR A 44 -14.92 -11.21 -2.48
CA THR A 44 -13.62 -11.29 -1.80
C THR A 44 -12.63 -12.03 -2.70
N TYR A 45 -11.50 -11.38 -2.98
CA TYR A 45 -10.37 -11.98 -3.67
C TYR A 45 -9.33 -12.47 -2.66
N ALA A 46 -9.00 -11.64 -1.67
CA ALA A 46 -7.96 -11.96 -0.69
C ALA A 46 -8.18 -11.27 0.66
N TYR A 47 -7.44 -11.71 1.67
CA TYR A 47 -7.46 -11.19 3.03
C TYR A 47 -6.12 -11.44 3.73
N GLY A 48 -5.78 -10.60 4.72
CA GLY A 48 -4.55 -10.74 5.50
C GLY A 48 -4.61 -11.88 6.53
N PRO A 49 -3.46 -12.27 7.13
CA PRO A 49 -3.45 -13.21 8.24
C PRO A 49 -4.31 -12.76 9.42
N GLY A 50 -5.01 -13.71 10.04
CA GLY A 50 -5.87 -13.46 11.20
C GLY A 50 -7.24 -12.87 10.87
N TYR A 51 -7.58 -12.73 9.58
CA TYR A 51 -8.92 -12.27 9.18
C TYR A 51 -10.01 -13.26 9.62
N ASP A 52 -11.05 -12.72 10.23
CA ASP A 52 -12.28 -13.42 10.59
C ASP A 52 -13.49 -12.59 10.15
N SER A 53 -14.39 -13.18 9.36
CA SER A 53 -15.54 -12.47 8.83
C SER A 53 -16.51 -12.00 9.90
N GLU A 54 -16.66 -12.73 11.01
CA GLU A 54 -17.61 -12.36 12.06
C GLU A 54 -17.17 -11.06 12.74
N THR A 55 -15.90 -10.94 13.06
CA THR A 55 -15.35 -9.75 13.74
C THR A 55 -14.93 -8.62 12.81
N CYS A 56 -14.56 -8.91 11.55
CA CYS A 56 -14.08 -7.88 10.62
C CYS A 56 -15.18 -7.24 9.77
N THR A 57 -16.26 -7.97 9.45
CA THR A 57 -17.35 -7.40 8.61
C THR A 57 -18.50 -6.83 9.41
N THR A 58 -18.64 -7.19 10.68
CA THR A 58 -19.72 -6.68 11.53
C THR A 58 -19.23 -5.51 12.38
N SER A 59 -19.84 -4.33 12.16
CA SER A 59 -19.53 -3.11 12.92
C SER A 59 -19.99 -3.15 14.39
N ARG A 60 -20.40 -4.33 14.90
CA ARG A 60 -20.87 -4.49 16.28
C ARG A 60 -19.72 -4.50 17.30
N PHE A 61 -18.48 -4.67 16.86
CA PHE A 61 -17.34 -5.00 17.73
C PHE A 61 -16.19 -3.98 17.75
N GLY A 62 -16.40 -2.72 17.35
CA GLY A 62 -15.36 -1.69 17.46
C GLY A 62 -15.55 -0.47 16.56
N THR A 63 -14.67 0.52 16.74
CA THR A 63 -14.53 1.66 15.81
C THR A 63 -13.89 1.21 14.49
N GLU A 64 -13.93 2.05 13.45
CA GLU A 64 -13.23 1.76 12.18
C GLU A 64 -11.72 1.54 12.41
N ALA A 65 -11.12 2.31 13.32
CA ALA A 65 -9.70 2.15 13.67
C ALA A 65 -9.41 0.79 14.35
N ASP A 66 -10.32 0.30 15.20
CA ASP A 66 -10.18 -1.02 15.85
C ASP A 66 -10.30 -2.15 14.82
N ILE A 67 -11.21 -2.00 13.86
CA ILE A 67 -11.38 -2.97 12.77
C ILE A 67 -10.14 -2.95 11.87
N GLU A 68 -9.70 -1.79 11.41
CA GLU A 68 -8.54 -1.66 10.52
C GLU A 68 -7.26 -2.20 11.17
N SER A 69 -6.98 -1.87 12.44
CA SER A 69 -5.78 -2.34 13.14
C SER A 69 -5.76 -3.86 13.34
N ARG A 70 -6.91 -4.48 13.61
CA ARG A 70 -7.04 -5.93 13.78
C ARG A 70 -7.02 -6.68 12.44
N CYS A 71 -7.89 -6.24 11.53
CA CYS A 71 -8.21 -6.95 10.30
C CYS A 71 -7.29 -6.59 9.14
N GLY A 72 -6.56 -5.48 9.24
CA GLY A 72 -5.75 -4.90 8.19
C GLY A 72 -6.48 -3.79 7.45
N ARG A 73 -5.70 -3.03 6.68
CA ARG A 73 -6.20 -2.01 5.76
C ARG A 73 -5.30 -1.99 4.53
N PRO A 74 -5.63 -2.77 3.48
CA PRO A 74 -4.88 -2.74 2.22
C PRO A 74 -5.04 -1.36 1.57
N LEU A 75 -3.95 -0.62 1.44
CA LEU A 75 -3.92 0.71 0.84
C LEU A 75 -3.32 0.66 -0.56
N GLY A 76 -2.15 0.04 -0.71
CA GLY A 76 -1.46 -0.08 -1.99
C GLY A 76 -1.59 -1.47 -2.60
N LEU A 77 -1.83 -1.55 -3.92
CA LEU A 77 -2.04 -2.82 -4.63
C LEU A 77 -1.29 -2.83 -5.97
N ARG A 78 -0.38 -3.79 -6.15
CA ARG A 78 0.33 -3.95 -7.42
C ARG A 78 0.57 -5.40 -7.80
N PHE A 79 0.11 -5.78 -8.98
CA PHE A 79 0.42 -7.09 -9.55
C PHE A 79 1.83 -7.11 -10.14
N ASN A 80 2.53 -8.22 -9.90
CA ASN A 80 3.59 -8.68 -10.79
C ASN A 80 2.91 -9.35 -11.99
N GLN A 81 3.02 -8.74 -13.17
CA GLN A 81 2.31 -9.16 -14.38
C GLN A 81 2.82 -10.50 -14.93
N LYS A 82 4.05 -10.91 -14.56
CA LYS A 82 4.64 -12.19 -15.00
C LYS A 82 4.21 -13.35 -14.11
N THR A 83 4.27 -13.18 -12.78
CA THR A 83 3.93 -14.26 -11.84
C THR A 83 2.44 -14.30 -11.53
N GLY A 84 1.75 -13.17 -11.67
CA GLY A 84 0.36 -12.97 -11.23
C GLY A 84 0.22 -12.72 -9.73
N ASP A 85 1.33 -12.67 -8.99
CA ASP A 85 1.30 -12.34 -7.56
C ASP A 85 0.84 -10.89 -7.38
N LEU A 86 -0.03 -10.67 -6.41
CA LEU A 86 -0.44 -9.34 -5.97
C LEU A 86 0.36 -8.95 -4.73
N TYR A 87 1.18 -7.91 -4.85
CA TYR A 87 1.82 -7.26 -3.73
C TYR A 87 0.88 -6.23 -3.11
N VAL A 88 0.85 -6.21 -1.78
CA VAL A 88 -0.10 -5.44 -0.99
C VAL A 88 0.67 -4.67 0.06
N ALA A 89 0.53 -3.36 0.06
CA ALA A 89 0.91 -2.53 1.19
C ALA A 89 -0.31 -2.39 2.10
N ASP A 90 -0.30 -3.13 3.21
CA ASP A 90 -1.31 -3.02 4.25
C ASP A 90 -0.80 -2.11 5.36
N ALA A 91 -1.62 -1.13 5.74
CA ALA A 91 -1.26 -0.14 6.73
C ALA A 91 -0.71 -0.74 8.01
N TYR A 92 -1.30 -1.82 8.50
CA TYR A 92 -1.02 -2.40 9.81
C TYR A 92 -0.25 -3.72 9.74
N LYS A 93 -0.28 -4.40 8.59
CA LYS A 93 0.37 -5.72 8.41
C LYS A 93 1.64 -5.68 7.56
N GLY A 94 2.04 -4.50 7.09
CA GLY A 94 3.26 -4.33 6.33
C GLY A 94 3.11 -4.68 4.84
N LEU A 95 4.21 -5.12 4.23
CA LEU A 95 4.21 -5.64 2.86
C LEU A 95 3.78 -7.11 2.86
N MET A 96 2.76 -7.43 2.08
CA MET A 96 2.25 -8.78 1.90
C MET A 96 2.21 -9.19 0.43
N ARG A 97 2.10 -10.50 0.19
CA ARG A 97 1.89 -11.10 -1.13
C ARG A 97 0.67 -12.01 -1.12
N VAL A 98 -0.15 -11.89 -2.16
CA VAL A 98 -1.29 -12.76 -2.44
C VAL A 98 -0.98 -13.53 -3.73
N PRO A 99 -1.12 -14.86 -3.76
CA PRO A 99 -0.90 -15.63 -4.98
C PRO A 99 -1.96 -15.34 -6.06
N PRO A 100 -1.74 -15.71 -7.33
CA PRO A 100 -2.65 -15.37 -8.44
C PRO A 100 -4.10 -15.88 -8.31
N GLY A 101 -4.31 -16.88 -7.46
CA GLY A 101 -5.63 -17.44 -7.15
C GLY A 101 -6.42 -16.66 -6.09
N GLY A 102 -5.83 -15.64 -5.46
CA GLY A 102 -6.39 -14.98 -4.29
C GLY A 102 -6.17 -15.78 -3.00
N GLY A 103 -7.02 -15.54 -2.00
CA GLY A 103 -6.99 -16.20 -0.70
C GLY A 103 -6.16 -15.47 0.36
N LYS A 104 -5.62 -16.22 1.32
CA LYS A 104 -4.86 -15.67 2.44
C LYS A 104 -3.52 -15.12 1.97
N ALA A 105 -3.23 -13.86 2.30
CA ALA A 105 -1.95 -13.23 2.02
C ALA A 105 -0.83 -13.78 2.93
N THR A 106 0.40 -13.80 2.42
CA THR A 106 1.63 -14.05 3.19
C THR A 106 2.28 -12.71 3.52
N VAL A 107 2.62 -12.49 4.78
CA VAL A 107 3.42 -11.32 5.20
C VAL A 107 4.86 -11.53 4.75
N LEU A 108 5.41 -10.53 4.07
CA LEU A 108 6.79 -10.51 3.59
C LEU A 108 7.68 -9.65 4.49
N VAL A 109 7.17 -8.49 4.90
CA VAL A 109 7.87 -7.53 5.76
C VAL A 109 6.85 -6.87 6.68
N ASP A 110 6.97 -7.03 7.98
CA ASP A 110 6.15 -6.37 9.00
C ASP A 110 6.97 -5.52 9.99
N GLN A 111 8.30 -5.56 9.90
CA GLN A 111 9.20 -4.77 10.72
C GLN A 111 10.53 -4.54 9.99
N ILE A 112 11.23 -3.47 10.38
CA ILE A 112 12.58 -3.13 9.93
C ILE A 112 13.35 -2.60 11.12
N ASP A 113 14.57 -3.08 11.33
CA ASP A 113 15.43 -2.73 12.48
C ASP A 113 14.71 -2.96 13.83
N GLY A 114 13.90 -4.03 13.92
CA GLY A 114 13.10 -4.36 15.09
C GLY A 114 11.89 -3.46 15.34
N MET A 115 11.62 -2.49 14.45
CA MET A 115 10.49 -1.57 14.54
C MET A 115 9.35 -2.00 13.60
N PRO A 116 8.12 -2.20 14.10
CA PRO A 116 6.98 -2.56 13.27
C PRO A 116 6.67 -1.56 12.16
N LEU A 117 6.14 -2.05 11.05
CA LEU A 117 5.54 -1.26 9.99
C LEU A 117 4.07 -1.00 10.34
N ARG A 118 3.77 0.22 10.77
CA ARG A 118 2.46 0.59 11.34
C ARG A 118 1.62 1.47 10.41
N PHE A 119 2.24 1.94 9.33
CA PHE A 119 1.57 2.75 8.32
C PHE A 119 2.18 2.53 6.93
N THR A 120 2.17 1.30 6.43
CA THR A 120 2.58 0.99 5.05
C THR A 120 1.51 1.42 4.06
N ASN A 121 1.88 2.02 2.93
CA ASN A 121 0.89 2.73 2.13
C ASN A 121 0.90 2.38 0.64
N GLY A 122 1.82 2.94 -0.15
CA GLY A 122 1.94 2.69 -1.58
C GLY A 122 2.89 1.52 -1.89
N VAL A 123 2.67 0.86 -3.01
CA VAL A 123 3.55 -0.19 -3.54
C VAL A 123 3.61 -0.18 -5.06
N ASP A 124 4.80 -0.36 -5.62
CA ASP A 124 5.01 -0.65 -7.04
C ASP A 124 6.02 -1.80 -7.22
N VAL A 125 6.01 -2.42 -8.39
CA VAL A 125 6.82 -3.60 -8.72
C VAL A 125 7.55 -3.34 -10.03
N ASP A 126 8.88 -3.48 -10.03
CA ASP A 126 9.66 -3.54 -11.27
C ASP A 126 9.30 -4.83 -12.01
N GLN A 127 8.54 -4.70 -13.11
CA GLN A 127 8.05 -5.82 -13.90
C GLN A 127 9.18 -6.61 -14.59
N VAL A 128 10.40 -6.06 -14.64
CA VAL A 128 11.57 -6.74 -15.20
C VAL A 128 12.32 -7.52 -14.13
N THR A 129 12.67 -6.89 -13.00
CA THR A 129 13.50 -7.50 -11.95
C THR A 129 12.70 -8.24 -10.88
N GLY A 130 11.42 -7.89 -10.71
CA GLY A 130 10.56 -8.36 -9.62
C GLY A 130 10.76 -7.65 -8.30
N GLN A 131 11.69 -6.68 -8.21
CA GLN A 131 11.88 -5.88 -7.00
C GLN A 131 10.63 -5.06 -6.69
N VAL A 132 10.31 -4.94 -5.40
CA VAL A 132 9.10 -4.30 -4.92
C VAL A 132 9.47 -3.06 -4.14
N TYR A 133 8.95 -1.90 -4.55
CA TYR A 133 9.17 -0.63 -3.89
C TYR A 133 7.92 -0.25 -3.13
N PHE A 134 8.05 0.19 -1.90
CA PHE A 134 6.89 0.53 -1.07
C PHE A 134 7.22 1.66 -0.09
N THR A 135 6.19 2.30 0.44
CA THR A 135 6.32 3.40 1.39
C THR A 135 5.85 3.00 2.78
N HIS A 136 6.51 3.57 3.79
CA HIS A 136 6.09 3.56 5.18
C HIS A 136 5.88 5.01 5.61
N SER A 137 4.62 5.43 5.77
CA SER A 137 4.25 6.84 5.88
C SER A 137 4.70 7.52 7.16
N SER A 138 4.76 6.79 8.28
CA SER A 138 5.23 7.32 9.57
C SER A 138 5.75 6.19 10.46
N MET A 139 6.76 6.47 11.27
CA MET A 139 7.16 5.60 12.40
C MET A 139 6.51 6.00 13.72
N ASN A 140 5.90 7.18 13.78
CA ASN A 140 5.35 7.76 15.02
C ASN A 140 3.84 7.57 15.15
N TYR A 141 3.13 7.51 14.03
CA TYR A 141 1.67 7.49 13.99
C TYR A 141 1.14 6.30 13.20
N ASP A 142 0.05 5.70 13.70
CA ASP A 142 -0.69 4.68 12.96
C ASP A 142 -1.50 5.31 11.82
N ARG A 143 -1.98 4.46 10.90
CA ARG A 143 -2.91 4.89 9.85
C ARG A 143 -4.16 5.58 10.37
N SER A 144 -4.69 5.21 11.53
CA SER A 144 -5.85 5.87 12.14
C SER A 144 -5.56 7.32 12.52
N GLU A 145 -4.30 7.64 12.81
CA GLU A 145 -3.82 8.96 13.24
C GLU A 145 -3.24 9.79 12.09
N HIS A 146 -3.55 9.44 10.85
CA HIS A 146 -3.00 10.05 9.63
C HIS A 146 -3.05 11.59 9.57
N GLU A 147 -4.04 12.23 10.23
CA GLU A 147 -4.10 13.69 10.33
C GLU A 147 -2.92 14.27 11.13
N MET A 148 -2.45 13.56 12.15
CA MET A 148 -1.33 13.99 13.00
C MET A 148 -0.04 14.03 12.21
N VAL A 149 0.19 13.08 11.30
CA VAL A 149 1.36 13.08 10.39
C VAL A 149 1.49 14.41 9.65
N THR A 150 0.36 14.98 9.19
CA THR A 150 0.36 16.28 8.51
C THR A 150 0.46 17.44 9.50
N LYS A 151 -0.35 17.43 10.57
CA LYS A 151 -0.41 18.52 11.56
C LYS A 151 0.93 18.76 12.26
N THR A 152 1.71 17.71 12.52
CA THR A 152 3.01 17.81 13.21
C THR A 152 4.19 17.93 12.25
N GLY A 153 3.96 17.81 10.94
CA GLY A 153 5.02 17.78 9.94
C GLY A 153 5.93 16.56 10.11
N ASP A 154 5.37 15.40 10.49
CA ASP A 154 6.15 14.18 10.74
C ASP A 154 7.00 13.83 9.51
N ALA A 155 8.30 13.70 9.76
CA ALA A 155 9.30 13.42 8.75
C ALA A 155 10.05 12.13 9.05
N MET A 156 9.35 11.14 9.64
CA MET A 156 9.91 9.83 9.97
C MET A 156 9.46 8.73 9.00
N GLY A 157 8.84 9.10 7.88
CA GLY A 157 8.50 8.17 6.82
C GLY A 157 9.73 7.62 6.10
N ARG A 158 9.55 6.49 5.41
CA ARG A 158 10.61 5.77 4.70
C ARG A 158 10.15 5.30 3.32
N LEU A 159 11.05 5.36 2.35
CA LEU A 159 10.95 4.64 1.08
C LEU A 159 11.76 3.35 1.19
N MET A 160 11.16 2.24 0.76
CA MET A 160 11.66 0.89 0.98
C MET A 160 11.75 0.10 -0.33
N MET A 161 12.61 -0.89 -0.37
CA MET A 161 12.68 -1.90 -1.42
C MET A 161 12.72 -3.29 -0.79
N TYR A 162 11.99 -4.24 -1.38
CA TYR A 162 12.03 -5.66 -1.05
C TYR A 162 12.47 -6.46 -2.28
N ASP A 163 13.47 -7.34 -2.11
CA ASP A 163 13.92 -8.26 -3.15
C ASP A 163 13.34 -9.66 -2.89
N PRO A 164 12.37 -10.14 -3.70
CA PRO A 164 11.77 -11.45 -3.48
C PRO A 164 12.74 -12.62 -3.68
N ARG A 165 13.93 -12.41 -4.28
CA ARG A 165 14.92 -13.47 -4.50
C ARG A 165 15.75 -13.74 -3.25
N THR A 166 16.05 -12.70 -2.46
CA THR A 166 16.80 -12.82 -1.21
C THR A 166 15.89 -12.76 0.02
N SER A 167 14.65 -12.31 -0.15
CA SER A 167 13.72 -11.98 0.92
C SER A 167 14.19 -10.83 1.83
N ASP A 168 15.11 -10.00 1.34
CA ASP A 168 15.61 -8.85 2.09
C ASP A 168 14.78 -7.61 1.82
N ALA A 169 14.64 -6.78 2.86
CA ALA A 169 14.07 -5.45 2.77
C ALA A 169 15.12 -4.39 3.13
N THR A 170 15.18 -3.32 2.34
CA THR A 170 16.17 -2.24 2.49
C THR A 170 15.47 -0.89 2.53
N VAL A 171 15.91 -0.02 3.44
CA VAL A 171 15.50 1.39 3.45
C VAL A 171 16.28 2.13 2.36
N LEU A 172 15.61 2.58 1.31
CA LEU A 172 16.22 3.37 0.24
C LEU A 172 16.41 4.83 0.67
N GLN A 173 15.41 5.39 1.33
CA GLN A 173 15.47 6.74 1.86
C GLN A 173 14.74 6.83 3.21
N PRO A 174 15.44 7.18 4.30
CA PRO A 174 14.80 7.52 5.56
C PRO A 174 14.40 9.00 5.59
N ARG A 175 13.67 9.37 6.64
CA ARG A 175 13.33 10.75 7.00
C ARG A 175 12.54 11.51 5.92
N MET A 176 11.54 10.85 5.35
CA MET A 176 10.62 11.46 4.38
C MET A 176 9.40 12.02 5.08
N THR A 177 8.95 13.21 4.66
CA THR A 177 7.68 13.78 5.12
C THR A 177 6.53 13.07 4.42
N TYR A 178 5.79 12.27 5.19
CA TYR A 178 4.58 11.58 4.79
C TYR A 178 4.62 10.95 3.36
N PRO A 179 5.53 10.01 3.08
CA PRO A 179 5.53 9.27 1.81
C PRO A 179 4.30 8.37 1.74
N ASN A 180 3.46 8.58 0.73
CA ASN A 180 2.16 7.92 0.59
C ASN A 180 2.18 6.99 -0.63
N GLY A 181 2.01 7.49 -1.84
CA GLY A 181 2.20 6.72 -3.08
C GLY A 181 3.65 6.58 -3.53
N VAL A 182 3.93 5.54 -4.32
CA VAL A 182 5.19 5.33 -5.04
C VAL A 182 4.92 4.74 -6.42
N ALA A 183 5.65 5.22 -7.43
CA ALA A 183 5.63 4.67 -8.79
C ALA A 183 7.05 4.58 -9.37
N LEU A 184 7.34 3.50 -10.06
CA LEU A 184 8.58 3.32 -10.82
C LEU A 184 8.47 3.98 -12.19
N SER A 185 9.48 4.78 -12.54
CA SER A 185 9.62 5.36 -13.87
C SER A 185 9.65 4.29 -14.96
N ALA A 186 9.11 4.60 -16.15
CA ALA A 186 9.05 3.66 -17.27
C ALA A 186 10.44 3.17 -17.73
N ASP A 187 11.45 4.05 -17.67
CA ASP A 187 12.85 3.70 -17.95
C ASP A 187 13.57 3.02 -16.77
N ARG A 188 12.90 2.91 -15.61
CA ARG A 188 13.34 2.26 -14.38
C ARG A 188 14.61 2.88 -13.81
N THR A 189 14.79 4.19 -13.96
CA THR A 189 15.95 4.94 -13.44
C THR A 189 15.69 5.57 -12.08
N HIS A 190 14.43 5.88 -11.78
CA HIS A 190 14.01 6.53 -10.55
C HIS A 190 12.60 6.10 -10.11
N LEU A 191 12.29 6.37 -8.85
CA LEU A 191 10.96 6.28 -8.24
C LEU A 191 10.39 7.70 -8.11
N VAL A 192 9.09 7.85 -8.33
CA VAL A 192 8.33 9.05 -7.96
C VAL A 192 7.54 8.73 -6.70
N VAL A 193 7.64 9.58 -5.70
CA VAL A 193 7.01 9.38 -4.38
C VAL A 193 6.10 10.57 -4.08
N ALA A 194 4.85 10.30 -3.71
CA ALA A 194 3.93 11.31 -3.23
C ALA A 194 4.26 11.67 -1.77
N SER A 195 4.73 12.90 -1.55
CA SER A 195 4.94 13.47 -0.22
C SER A 195 3.69 14.27 0.15
N THR A 196 2.81 13.63 0.93
CA THR A 196 1.45 14.14 1.15
C THR A 196 1.47 15.48 1.87
N GLY A 197 2.03 15.56 3.08
CA GLY A 197 2.00 16.77 3.90
C GLY A 197 2.52 18.04 3.20
N PRO A 198 3.67 17.99 2.50
CA PRO A 198 4.18 19.12 1.72
C PRO A 198 3.44 19.42 0.42
N CYS A 199 2.49 18.58 -0.01
CA CYS A 199 1.81 18.65 -1.31
C CYS A 199 2.78 18.57 -2.50
N LYS A 200 3.70 17.60 -2.50
CA LYS A 200 4.73 17.47 -3.56
C LYS A 200 4.90 16.04 -4.06
N LEU A 201 5.44 15.93 -5.26
CA LEU A 201 6.09 14.72 -5.75
C LEU A 201 7.61 14.86 -5.59
N LEU A 202 8.25 13.80 -5.13
CA LEU A 202 9.70 13.67 -5.06
C LEU A 202 10.18 12.64 -6.07
N ARG A 203 11.32 12.88 -6.69
CA ARG A 203 12.04 11.88 -7.50
C ARG A 203 13.17 11.31 -6.66
N HIS A 204 13.26 9.98 -6.55
CA HIS A 204 14.35 9.26 -5.91
C HIS A 204 15.09 8.39 -6.94
N TRP A 205 16.36 8.69 -7.20
CA TRP A 205 17.16 7.97 -8.19
C TRP A 205 17.58 6.60 -7.67
N ILE A 206 17.34 5.56 -8.47
CA ILE A 206 17.72 4.17 -8.16
C ILE A 206 18.77 3.60 -9.12
N LYS A 207 19.12 4.35 -10.16
CA LYS A 207 20.21 4.04 -11.11
C LYS A 207 20.95 5.31 -11.53
N GLY A 208 22.16 5.13 -12.03
CA GLY A 208 23.01 6.21 -12.52
C GLY A 208 23.82 6.89 -11.43
N VAL A 209 24.49 8.00 -11.79
CA VAL A 209 25.43 8.72 -10.91
C VAL A 209 24.78 9.34 -9.67
N ASP A 210 23.46 9.53 -9.70
CA ASP A 210 22.68 10.12 -8.61
C ASP A 210 21.94 9.09 -7.76
N THR A 211 22.20 7.80 -7.95
CA THR A 211 21.58 6.71 -7.17
C THR A 211 21.61 7.01 -5.67
N GLY A 212 20.45 6.89 -5.01
CA GLY A 212 20.24 7.17 -3.59
C GLY A 212 19.88 8.63 -3.27
N LYS A 213 19.98 9.56 -4.22
CA LYS A 213 19.57 10.95 -4.03
C LYS A 213 18.10 11.17 -4.36
N SER A 214 17.52 12.17 -3.70
CA SER A 214 16.16 12.62 -3.96
C SER A 214 16.07 14.11 -4.16
N GLU A 215 15.11 14.52 -4.99
CA GLU A 215 14.88 15.92 -5.35
C GLU A 215 13.39 16.19 -5.60
N PRO A 216 12.94 17.45 -5.52
CA PRO A 216 11.58 17.82 -5.92
C PRO A 216 11.32 17.46 -7.38
N PHE A 217 10.16 16.87 -7.64
CA PHE A 217 9.70 16.52 -8.99
C PHE A 217 8.57 17.43 -9.47
N ALA A 218 7.58 17.69 -8.61
CA ALA A 218 6.49 18.62 -8.88
C ALA A 218 5.85 19.13 -7.58
N ASP A 219 5.35 20.37 -7.59
CA ASP A 219 4.43 20.87 -6.56
C ASP A 219 2.98 20.58 -7.00
N LEU A 220 2.12 20.25 -6.04
CA LEU A 220 0.72 19.90 -6.27
C LEU A 220 -0.21 20.86 -5.52
N PRO A 221 -1.42 21.13 -6.05
CA PRO A 221 -2.38 22.05 -5.43
C PRO A 221 -3.06 21.48 -4.16
N GLY A 222 -2.77 20.24 -3.77
CA GLY A 222 -3.35 19.59 -2.61
C GLY A 222 -2.60 18.30 -2.23
N TYR A 223 -3.10 17.63 -1.19
CA TYR A 223 -2.50 16.45 -0.59
C TYR A 223 -2.55 15.24 -1.54
N PRO A 224 -1.42 14.80 -2.15
CA PRO A 224 -1.44 13.59 -2.98
C PRO A 224 -1.61 12.35 -2.10
N ASP A 225 -2.47 11.42 -2.54
CA ASP A 225 -2.63 10.10 -1.93
C ASP A 225 -1.77 9.06 -2.66
N ASN A 226 -1.80 9.06 -3.99
CA ASN A 226 -1.00 8.15 -4.84
C ASN A 226 -0.32 8.91 -6.00
N VAL A 227 0.48 8.21 -6.80
CA VAL A 227 1.20 8.68 -7.99
C VAL A 227 0.60 8.10 -9.26
#